data_AF-A0A5E6NI12-F1
#
_entry.id   AF-A0A5E6NI12-F1
#
_cell.length_a   1.000
_cell.length_b   1.000
_cell.length_c   1.000
_cell.angle_alpha   90.00
_cell.angle_beta   90.00
_cell.angle_gamma   90.00
#
_symmetry.space_group_name_H-M   'P 1'
#
loop_
_entity.id
_entity.type
_entity.pdbx_description
1 polymer ?
#
loop_
_entity_poly.entity_id
_entity_poly.type
_entity_poly.pdbx_seq_one_letter_code
_entity_poly.pdbx_strand_id
1 'polypeptide(L)' 'MLNLVLFEPEIPNNTGSLIRLSANMGASLHLIKPFGFEITDKRLRRAGLDYKELAQVFEYENLSIIWIRLSLSDFLQ' A
#
# COMPACT_ATOMS: atom_id res chain seq x y z
N MET A 1 6.83 -6.85 -12.23
CA MET A 1 5.85 -7.15 -11.14
C MET A 1 4.76 -6.07 -11.15
N LEU A 2 3.50 -6.34 -10.76
CA LEU A 2 2.43 -5.31 -10.78
C LEU A 2 2.49 -4.42 -9.54
N ASN A 3 2.39 -3.10 -9.72
CA ASN A 3 2.42 -2.10 -8.65
C ASN A 3 1.11 -1.32 -8.63
N LEU A 4 0.47 -1.21 -7.46
CA LEU A 4 -0.71 -0.40 -7.21
C LEU A 4 -0.31 0.82 -6.38
N VAL A 5 -0.74 2.01 -6.78
CA VAL A 5 -0.40 3.25 -6.09
C VAL A 5 -1.68 3.93 -5.63
N LEU A 6 -1.76 4.20 -4.33
CA LEU A 6 -2.85 4.93 -3.71
C LEU A 6 -2.32 6.26 -3.18
N PHE A 7 -2.67 7.34 -3.87
CA PHE A 7 -2.26 8.70 -3.53
C PHE A 7 -3.25 9.31 -2.54
N GLU A 8 -2.73 9.78 -1.40
CA GLU A 8 -3.45 10.51 -0.35
C GLU A 8 -4.79 9.87 0.05
N PRO A 9 -4.80 8.60 0.50
CA PRO A 9 -6.05 7.90 0.81
C PRO A 9 -6.83 8.54 1.96
N GLU A 10 -8.09 8.86 1.70
CA GLU A 10 -8.98 9.49 2.67
C GLU A 10 -9.93 8.50 3.37
N ILE A 11 -10.30 7.41 2.70
CA ILE A 11 -11.34 6.48 3.18
C ILE A 11 -10.69 5.17 3.65
N PRO A 12 -10.76 4.83 4.95
CA PRO A 12 -10.11 3.62 5.50
C PRO A 12 -10.55 2.33 4.83
N ASN A 13 -11.85 2.18 4.57
CA ASN A 13 -12.41 0.95 3.98
C ASN A 13 -11.92 0.68 2.55
N ASN A 14 -11.71 1.74 1.76
CA ASN A 14 -11.17 1.61 0.41
C ASN A 14 -9.73 1.11 0.46
N THR A 15 -8.92 1.69 1.36
CA THR A 15 -7.53 1.29 1.57
C THR A 15 -7.44 -0.16 2.03
N GLY A 16 -8.26 -0.58 3.00
CA GLY A 16 -8.29 -1.97 3.45
C GLY A 16 -8.68 -2.95 2.36
N SER A 17 -9.64 -2.59 1.51
CA SER A 17 -10.05 -3.42 0.36
C SER A 17 -8.94 -3.54 -0.69
N LEU A 18 -8.20 -2.46 -0.93
CA LEU A 18 -7.03 -2.43 -1.82
C LEU A 18 -5.85 -3.24 -1.29
N ILE A 19 -5.59 -3.22 0.03
CA ILE A 19 -4.57 -4.06 0.66
C ILE A 19 -4.87 -5.54 0.35
N ARG A 20 -6.09 -5.99 0.64
CA ARG A 20 -6.51 -7.37 0.36
C ARG A 20 -6.44 -7.71 -1.13
N LEU A 21 -6.89 -6.81 -2.00
CA LEU A 21 -6.80 -7.00 -3.45
C LEU A 21 -5.34 -7.16 -3.90
N SER A 22 -4.43 -6.30 -3.41
CA SER A 22 -3.01 -6.36 -3.76
C SER A 22 -2.37 -7.68 -3.34
N ALA A 23 -2.68 -8.17 -2.13
CA ALA A 23 -2.20 -9.45 -1.64
C ALA A 23 -2.70 -10.62 -2.50
N ASN A 24 -3.99 -10.63 -2.87
CA ASN A 24 -4.58 -11.67 -3.73
C ASN A 24 -4.01 -11.67 -5.15
N MET A 25 -3.59 -10.50 -5.65
CA MET A 25 -2.99 -10.35 -6.97
C MET A 25 -1.48 -10.59 -6.99
N GLY A 26 -0.84 -10.74 -5.82
CA GLY A 26 0.62 -10.72 -5.71
C GLY A 26 1.24 -9.40 -6.17
N ALA A 27 0.49 -8.30 -6.05
CA ALA A 27 0.92 -6.96 -6.41
C ALA A 27 1.48 -6.22 -5.18
N SER A 28 2.46 -5.34 -5.41
CA SER A 28 2.91 -4.40 -4.37
C SER A 28 1.95 -3.21 -4.30
N LEU A 29 1.59 -2.80 -3.07
CA LEU A 29 0.75 -1.64 -2.83
C LEU A 29 1.57 -0.51 -2.21
N HIS A 30 1.48 0.67 -2.82
CA HIS A 30 2.19 1.86 -2.42
C HIS A 30 1.19 2.90 -1.92
N LEU A 31 1.27 3.29 -0.65
CA LEU A 31 0.42 4.29 -0.01
C LEU A 31 1.21 5.60 0.14
N ILE A 32 0.69 6.70 -0.39
CA ILE A 32 1.36 8.00 -0.34
C ILE A 32 0.60 8.93 0.62
N LYS A 33 1.31 9.51 1.57
CA LYS A 33 0.79 10.47 2.56
C LYS A 33 0.45 11.83 1.90
N PRO A 34 -0.37 12.67 2.59
CA PRO A 34 -1.03 12.41 3.87
C PRO A 34 -2.21 11.43 3.78
N PHE A 35 -2.45 10.68 4.85
CA PHE A 35 -3.64 9.85 4.97
C PHE A 35 -4.74 10.63 5.68
N GLY A 36 -5.98 10.52 5.20
CA GLY A 36 -7.16 11.06 5.91
C GLY A 36 -7.54 10.28 7.17
N PHE A 37 -6.77 9.24 7.53
CA PHE A 37 -6.99 8.39 8.69
C PHE A 37 -5.68 7.79 9.20
N GLU A 38 -5.69 7.34 10.46
CA GLU A 38 -4.53 6.61 11.01
C GLU A 38 -4.60 5.13 10.65
N ILE A 39 -3.47 4.59 10.19
CA ILE A 39 -3.25 3.16 10.04
C ILE A 39 -2.73 2.64 11.39
N THR A 40 -3.48 1.72 12.01
CA THR A 40 -3.08 1.07 13.28
C THR A 40 -3.36 -0.41 13.21
N ASP A 41 -2.56 -1.24 13.90
CA ASP A 41 -2.75 -2.69 13.99
C ASP A 41 -4.19 -3.08 14.37
N LYS A 42 -4.81 -2.30 15.26
CA LYS A 42 -6.21 -2.52 15.68
C LYS A 42 -7.20 -2.31 14.53
N ARG A 43 -7.00 -1.29 13.69
CA ARG A 43 -7.84 -1.02 12.51
C ARG A 43 -7.60 -2.05 11.41
N LEU A 44 -6.35 -2.45 11.19
CA LEU A 44 -5.97 -3.49 10.23
C LEU A 44 -6.62 -4.84 10.59
N ARG A 45 -6.48 -5.29 11.85
CA ARG A 45 -7.13 -6.52 12.33
C ARG A 45 -8.65 -6.47 12.24
N ARG A 46 -9.28 -5.30 12.51
CA ARG A 46 -10.74 -5.11 12.35
C ARG A 46 -11.21 -5.18 10.90
N ALA A 47 -10.37 -4.77 9.95
CA ALA A 47 -10.64 -4.93 8.52
C ALA A 47 -10.47 -6.39 8.03
N GLY A 48 -10.10 -7.31 8.94
CA GLY A 48 -9.81 -8.70 8.62
C GLY A 48 -8.46 -8.88 7.93
N LEU A 49 -7.56 -7.90 8.04
CA LEU A 49 -6.25 -7.94 7.43
C LEU A 49 -5.24 -8.65 8.34
N ASP A 50 -4.49 -9.61 7.79
CA ASP A 50 -3.37 -10.27 8.48
C ASP A 50 -2.00 -9.69 8.10
N TYR A 51 -0.94 -10.08 8.83
CA TYR A 51 0.41 -9.58 8.55
C TYR A 51 0.97 -10.06 7.20
N LYS A 52 0.45 -11.16 6.62
CA LYS A 52 0.88 -11.62 5.29
C LYS A 52 0.32 -10.70 4.21
N GLU A 53 -0.92 -10.25 4.35
CA GLU A 53 -1.53 -9.28 3.45
C GLU A 53 -0.83 -7.92 3.48
N LEU A 54 -0.09 -7.63 4.55
CA LEU A 54 0.72 -6.40 4.70
C LEU A 54 2.16 -6.54 4.19
N ALA A 55 2.61 -7.74 3.81
CA ALA A 55 4.01 -8.00 3.49
C ALA A 55 4.56 -7.22 2.28
N GLN A 56 3.68 -6.73 1.40
CA GLN A 56 4.03 -5.92 0.23
C GLN A 56 3.35 -4.55 0.21
N VAL A 57 3.01 -4.00 1.38
CA VAL A 57 2.48 -2.65 1.51
C VAL A 57 3.60 -1.70 1.93
N PHE A 58 3.77 -0.60 1.20
CA PHE A 58 4.82 0.39 1.42
C PHE A 58 4.20 1.78 1.60
N GLU A 59 4.68 2.53 2.59
CA GLU A 59 4.25 3.91 2.84
C GLU A 59 5.31 4.92 2.39
N TYR A 60 4.87 6.05 1.85
CA TYR A 60 5.73 7.12 1.34
C TYR A 60 5.27 8.48 1.85
N GLU A 61 6.21 9.36 2.21
CA GLU A 61 5.90 10.73 2.65
C GLU A 61 5.36 11.63 1.52
N ASN A 62 5.75 11.36 0.27
CA ASN A 62 5.29 12.11 -0.89
C ASN A 62 5.46 11.30 -2.19
N LEU A 63 4.81 11.78 -3.24
CA LEU A 63 4.78 11.14 -4.56
C LEU A 63 6.17 11.04 -5.20
N SER A 64 7.08 11.98 -4.94
CA SER A 64 8.38 12.01 -5.62
C SER A 64 9.25 10.80 -5.29
N ILE A 65 9.08 10.19 -4.12
CA ILE A 65 9.86 9.03 -3.66
C ILE A 65 9.53 7.77 -4.48
N ILE A 66 8.31 7.65 -5.01
CA ILE A 66 7.87 6.41 -5.66
C ILE A 66 8.61 6.15 -6.97
N TRP A 67 8.98 7.19 -7.71
CA TRP A 67 9.65 7.07 -9.01
C TRP A 67 11.03 6.42 -8.88
N ILE A 68 11.74 6.70 -7.78
CA ILE A 68 13.05 6.09 -7.49
C ILE A 68 12.86 4.59 -7.22
N ARG A 69 11.87 4.24 -6.40
CA ARG A 69 11.56 2.84 -6.06
C ARG A 69 11.20 2.05 -7.31
N LEU A 70 10.25 2.55 -8.10
CA LEU A 70 9.72 1.85 -9.26
C LEU A 70 10.78 1.72 -10.37
N SER A 71 11.57 2.78 -10.59
CA SER A 71 12.68 2.74 -11.54
C SER A 71 13.72 1.68 -11.17
N LEU A 72 14.11 1.57 -9.89
CA LEU A 72 15.09 0.58 -9.46
C LEU A 72 14.59 -0.87 -9.59
N SER A 73 13.30 -1.11 -9.38
CA SER A 73 12.70 -2.43 -9.60
C SER A 73 12.71 -2.85 -11.07
N ASP A 74 12.64 -1.91 -12.02
CA ASP A 74 12.73 -2.20 -13.45
C ASP A 74 14.16 -2.57 -13.90
N PHE A 75 15.19 -2.16 -13.14
CA PHE A 75 16.60 -2.46 -13.44
C PHE A 75 17.12 -3.75 -12.79
N LEU A 76 16.41 -4.32 -11.82
CA LEU A 76 16.81 -5.52 -11.08
C LEU A 76 16.01 -6.78 -11.48
N GLN A 77 15.19 -6.71 -12.54
CA GLN A 77 14.54 -7.87 -13.17
C GLN A 77 15.23 -8.26 -14.48
#